data_AF-A0A2I1GMH8-F1
#
_entry.id   AF-A0A2I1GMH8-F1
#
_cell.length_a   1.000
_cell.length_b   1.000
_cell.length_c   1.000
_cell.angle_alpha   90.00
_cell.angle_beta   90.00
_cell.angle_gamma   90.00
#
_symmetry.space_group_name_H-M   'P 1'
#
loop_
_entity.id
_entity.type
_entity.pdbx_description
1 polymer ?
#
loop_
_entity_poly.entity_id
_entity_poly.type
_entity_poly.pdbx_seq_one_letter_code
_entity_poly.pdbx_strand_id
1 'polypeptide(L)'
;MAGYFSDGNMNECLRSLGNLESKLNDIYKTMGSLSNRVDELEKELKELKDQANYMKFFSNYRDWASMFIQALTKKLGGVDNWRDAEMGLYYRNRNERLTKEESDCVERLMNLLKEDKDIGLNLTDIKLLLEVRDTSNILFHKNNQTSRDAEMELGTYPVPDNLKIYKPPLKKAFKAMSKWRSS
;
A
#
# COMPACT_ATOMS: atom_id res chain seq x y z
N MET A 1 56.89 -17.64 -61.22
CA MET A 1 57.22 -17.55 -59.78
C MET A 1 55.93 -17.31 -59.03
N ALA A 2 55.48 -18.33 -58.29
CA ALA A 2 54.32 -18.27 -57.41
C ALA A 2 54.73 -17.73 -56.04
N GLY A 3 53.78 -17.08 -55.35
CA GLY A 3 53.89 -16.58 -53.97
C GLY A 3 54.71 -15.29 -53.89
N TYR A 4 54.33 -14.21 -53.21
CA TYR A 4 53.66 -14.10 -51.92
C TYR A 4 53.00 -12.71 -51.85
N PHE A 5 51.68 -12.61 -52.00
CA PHE A 5 50.95 -11.36 -51.72
C PHE A 5 49.67 -11.59 -50.90
N SER A 6 49.51 -12.78 -50.29
CA SER A 6 48.23 -13.21 -49.74
C SER A 6 48.16 -13.28 -48.21
N ASP A 7 49.26 -13.52 -47.49
CA ASP A 7 49.18 -13.88 -46.06
C ASP A 7 48.96 -12.70 -45.11
N GLY A 8 49.65 -11.57 -45.31
CA GLY A 8 49.55 -10.42 -44.41
C GLY A 8 48.15 -9.78 -44.40
N ASN A 9 47.57 -9.62 -45.59
CA ASN A 9 46.26 -9.00 -45.79
C ASN A 9 45.13 -9.94 -45.33
N MET A 10 45.30 -11.25 -45.51
CA MET A 10 44.35 -12.27 -45.05
C MET A 10 44.35 -12.39 -43.52
N ASN A 11 45.52 -12.34 -42.86
CA ASN A 11 45.61 -12.36 -41.40
C ASN A 11 44.98 -11.11 -40.75
N GLU A 12 45.14 -9.94 -41.36
CA GLU A 12 44.52 -8.70 -40.88
C GLU A 12 42.99 -8.72 -41.05
N CYS A 13 42.50 -9.30 -42.16
CA CYS A 13 41.08 -9.52 -42.41
C CYS A 13 40.48 -10.49 -41.36
N LEU A 14 41.16 -11.61 -41.08
CA LEU A 14 40.73 -12.57 -40.06
C LEU A 14 40.68 -11.95 -38.65
N ARG A 15 41.69 -11.14 -38.28
CA ARG A 15 41.70 -10.42 -37.01
C ARG A 15 40.54 -9.43 -36.90
N SER A 16 40.25 -8.72 -37.99
CA SER A 16 39.14 -7.76 -38.04
C SER A 16 37.79 -8.45 -37.92
N LEU A 17 37.61 -9.61 -38.56
CA LEU A 17 36.41 -10.43 -38.43
C LEU A 17 36.22 -10.95 -37.00
N GLY A 18 37.28 -11.47 -36.36
CA GLY A 18 37.20 -11.90 -34.96
C GLY A 18 36.84 -10.77 -33.99
N ASN A 19 37.38 -9.57 -34.22
CA ASN A 19 37.00 -8.38 -33.44
C ASN A 19 35.53 -7.99 -33.65
N LEU A 20 35.03 -8.10 -34.89
CA LEU A 20 33.64 -7.81 -35.21
C LEU A 20 32.70 -8.82 -34.55
N GLU A 21 33.04 -10.10 -34.61
CA GLU A 21 32.31 -11.19 -33.95
C GLU A 21 32.25 -10.99 -32.43
N SER A 22 33.38 -10.65 -31.80
CA SER A 22 33.42 -10.33 -30.37
C SER A 22 32.50 -9.16 -30.02
N LYS A 23 32.56 -8.07 -30.78
CA LYS A 23 31.70 -6.89 -30.56
C LYS A 23 30.22 -7.23 -30.75
N LEU A 24 29.89 -8.04 -31.75
CA LEU A 24 28.53 -8.49 -32.00
C LEU A 24 28.00 -9.30 -30.80
N ASN A 25 28.81 -10.20 -30.26
CA ASN A 25 28.48 -10.98 -29.07
C ASN A 25 28.24 -10.09 -27.83
N ASP A 26 29.06 -9.06 -27.64
CA ASP A 26 28.86 -8.10 -26.54
C ASP A 26 27.58 -7.27 -26.72
N ILE A 27 27.25 -6.88 -27.96
CA ILE A 27 25.98 -6.23 -28.30
C ILE A 27 24.80 -7.14 -27.97
N TYR A 28 24.84 -8.42 -28.34
CA TYR A 28 23.76 -9.36 -28.00
C TYR A 28 23.58 -9.54 -26.50
N LYS A 29 24.67 -9.65 -25.73
CA LYS A 29 24.61 -9.74 -24.27
C LYS A 29 23.99 -8.48 -23.64
N THR A 30 24.42 -7.30 -24.08
CA THR A 30 23.89 -6.03 -23.57
C THR A 30 22.42 -5.85 -23.95
N MET A 31 22.02 -6.22 -25.17
CA MET A 31 20.62 -6.20 -25.61
C MET A 31 19.75 -7.15 -24.79
N GLY A 32 20.23 -8.37 -24.51
CA GLY A 32 19.53 -9.32 -23.65
C GLY A 32 19.33 -8.78 -22.23
N SER A 33 20.37 -8.17 -21.65
CA SER A 33 20.26 -7.51 -20.34
C SER A 33 19.29 -6.33 -20.35
N LEU A 34 19.27 -5.53 -21.43
CA LEU A 34 18.35 -4.41 -21.57
C LEU A 34 16.90 -4.90 -21.67
N SER A 35 16.64 -5.95 -22.45
CA SER A 35 15.31 -6.57 -22.57
C SER A 35 14.78 -7.00 -21.21
N ASN A 36 15.59 -7.74 -20.43
CA ASN A 36 15.19 -8.18 -19.10
C ASN A 36 14.85 -7.00 -18.16
N ARG A 37 15.63 -5.92 -18.23
CA ARG A 37 15.37 -4.71 -17.43
C ARG A 37 14.10 -3.99 -17.85
N VAL A 38 13.77 -3.99 -19.14
CA VAL A 38 12.51 -3.42 -19.65
C VAL A 38 11.33 -4.24 -19.10
N ASP A 39 11.41 -5.57 -19.16
CA ASP A 39 10.35 -6.44 -18.63
C ASP A 39 10.13 -6.23 -17.11
N GLU A 40 11.22 -6.08 -16.34
CA GLU A 40 11.17 -5.76 -14.91
C GLU A 40 10.48 -4.41 -14.67
N LEU A 41 10.85 -3.37 -15.42
CA LEU A 41 10.26 -2.04 -15.30
C LEU A 41 8.77 -2.02 -15.67
N GLU A 42 8.37 -2.76 -16.70
CA GLU A 42 6.95 -2.88 -17.08
C GLU A 42 6.13 -3.53 -15.97
N LYS A 43 6.68 -4.55 -15.31
CA LYS A 43 6.05 -5.20 -14.16
C LYS A 43 5.92 -4.24 -12.98
N GLU A 44 7.00 -3.55 -12.59
CA GLU A 44 6.97 -2.57 -11.50
C GLU A 44 5.99 -1.43 -11.79
N LEU A 45 5.95 -0.93 -13.03
CA LEU A 45 5.02 0.12 -13.44
C LEU A 45 3.57 -0.33 -13.31
N LYS A 46 3.27 -1.58 -13.68
CA LYS A 46 1.93 -2.16 -13.50
C LYS A 46 1.56 -2.24 -12.02
N GLU A 47 2.46 -2.75 -11.19
CA GLU A 47 2.24 -2.84 -9.73
C GLU A 47 2.01 -1.47 -9.10
N LEU A 48 2.79 -0.45 -9.49
CA LEU A 48 2.61 0.93 -9.03
C LEU A 48 1.28 1.53 -9.49
N LYS A 49 0.88 1.28 -10.73
CA LYS A 49 -0.42 1.73 -11.27
C LYS A 49 -1.57 1.10 -10.50
N ASP A 50 -1.49 -0.19 -10.21
CA ASP A 50 -2.51 -0.90 -9.42
C ASP A 50 -2.58 -0.37 -7.99
N GLN A 51 -1.43 -0.14 -7.34
CA GLN A 51 -1.36 0.49 -6.02
C GLN A 51 -1.96 1.90 -6.01
N ALA A 52 -1.65 2.73 -7.01
CA ALA A 52 -2.19 4.08 -7.12
C ALA A 52 -3.72 4.07 -7.32
N ASN A 53 -4.23 3.16 -8.15
CA ASN A 53 -5.66 3.00 -8.37
C ASN A 53 -6.37 2.52 -7.09
N TYR A 54 -5.79 1.55 -6.38
CA TYR A 54 -6.30 1.06 -5.10
C TYR A 54 -6.35 2.21 -4.09
N MET A 55 -5.25 2.95 -3.92
CA MET A 55 -5.16 4.10 -3.01
C MET A 55 -6.19 5.19 -3.33
N LYS A 56 -6.38 5.50 -4.62
CA LYS A 56 -7.38 6.47 -5.06
C LYS A 56 -8.80 6.01 -4.73
N PHE A 57 -9.11 4.73 -4.92
CA PHE A 57 -10.42 4.17 -4.57
C PHE A 57 -10.71 4.36 -3.08
N PHE A 58 -9.83 3.86 -2.20
CA PHE A 58 -10.04 3.97 -0.76
C PHE A 58 -10.08 5.43 -0.30
N SER A 59 -9.20 6.29 -0.79
CA SER A 59 -9.21 7.72 -0.43
C SER A 59 -10.52 8.42 -0.81
N ASN A 60 -11.09 8.11 -1.97
CA ASN A 60 -12.31 8.78 -2.44
C ASN A 60 -13.56 8.33 -1.67
N TYR A 61 -13.64 7.04 -1.30
CA TYR A 61 -14.84 6.47 -0.68
C TYR A 61 -14.77 6.39 0.85
N ARG A 62 -13.59 6.58 1.45
CA ARG A 62 -13.40 6.57 2.90
C ARG A 62 -14.31 7.57 3.61
N ASP A 63 -14.38 8.80 3.12
CA ASP A 63 -15.17 9.86 3.78
C ASP A 63 -16.67 9.53 3.73
N TRP A 64 -17.15 9.01 2.59
CA TRP A 64 -18.52 8.53 2.43
C TRP A 64 -18.83 7.35 3.35
N ALA A 65 -17.94 6.36 3.43
CA ALA A 65 -18.08 5.24 4.36
C ALA A 65 -18.10 5.74 5.82
N SER A 66 -17.24 6.70 6.17
CA SER A 66 -17.18 7.29 7.51
C SER A 66 -18.49 8.03 7.84
N MET A 67 -19.02 8.83 6.92
CA MET A 67 -20.30 9.52 7.08
C MET A 67 -21.45 8.54 7.26
N PHE A 68 -21.48 7.46 6.46
CA PHE A 68 -22.49 6.42 6.58
C PHE A 68 -22.40 5.71 7.95
N ILE A 69 -21.21 5.29 8.37
CA ILE A 69 -21.02 4.64 9.69
C ILE A 69 -21.45 5.59 10.81
N GLN A 70 -21.14 6.88 10.75
CA GLN A 70 -21.62 7.85 11.75
C GLN A 70 -23.16 7.96 11.79
N ALA A 71 -23.82 7.92 10.64
CA ALA A 71 -25.29 7.90 10.58
C ALA A 71 -25.85 6.61 11.19
N LEU A 72 -25.22 5.47 10.90
CA LEU A 72 -25.56 4.17 11.46
C LEU A 72 -25.34 4.11 12.98
N THR A 73 -24.24 4.67 13.49
CA THR A 73 -23.96 4.83 14.93
C THR A 73 -25.09 5.58 15.63
N LYS A 74 -25.58 6.68 15.04
CA LYS A 74 -26.71 7.43 15.61
C LYS A 74 -28.00 6.60 15.62
N LYS A 75 -28.28 5.86 14.55
CA LYS A 75 -29.46 4.98 14.45
C LYS A 75 -29.40 3.81 15.45
N LEU A 76 -28.21 3.29 15.73
CA LEU A 76 -27.98 2.23 16.70
C LEU A 76 -28.04 2.71 18.16
N GLY A 77 -28.19 4.02 18.40
CA GLY A 77 -28.35 4.59 19.73
C GLY A 77 -27.07 5.13 20.36
N GLY A 78 -26.02 5.39 19.57
CA GLY A 78 -24.81 6.08 20.02
C GLY A 78 -23.52 5.29 19.84
N VAL A 79 -22.41 5.93 20.24
CA VAL A 79 -21.04 5.44 20.03
C VAL A 79 -20.77 4.14 20.78
N ASP A 80 -21.31 3.99 22.00
CA ASP A 80 -21.07 2.80 22.82
C ASP A 80 -21.73 1.56 22.19
N ASN A 81 -23.01 1.65 21.80
CA ASN A 81 -23.69 0.56 21.09
C ASN A 81 -23.00 0.20 19.77
N TRP A 82 -22.48 1.20 19.06
CA TRP A 82 -21.70 0.96 17.84
C TRP A 82 -20.38 0.26 18.14
N ARG A 83 -19.65 0.68 19.16
CA ARG A 83 -18.40 0.03 19.58
C ARG A 83 -18.64 -1.44 19.91
N ASP A 84 -19.69 -1.76 20.66
CA ASP A 84 -20.03 -3.14 21.02
C ASP A 84 -20.48 -3.96 19.79
N ALA A 85 -21.23 -3.36 18.86
CA ALA A 85 -21.58 -4.02 17.60
C ALA A 85 -20.34 -4.28 16.73
N GLU A 86 -19.43 -3.31 16.62
CA GLU A 86 -18.19 -3.41 15.84
C GLU A 86 -17.25 -4.48 16.41
N MET A 87 -17.03 -4.47 17.73
CA MET A 87 -16.29 -5.53 18.44
C MET A 87 -16.97 -6.89 18.28
N GLY A 88 -18.30 -6.93 18.38
CA GLY A 88 -19.05 -8.16 18.18
C GLY A 88 -18.91 -8.71 16.75
N LEU A 89 -18.89 -7.87 15.73
CA LEU A 89 -18.61 -8.29 14.35
C LEU A 89 -17.18 -8.83 14.21
N TYR A 90 -16.21 -8.20 14.85
CA TYR A 90 -14.81 -8.64 14.86
C TYR A 90 -14.64 -10.02 15.51
N TYR A 91 -15.21 -10.24 16.70
CA TYR A 91 -15.14 -11.51 17.42
C TYR A 91 -15.92 -12.63 16.74
N ARG A 92 -17.12 -12.31 16.20
CA ARG A 92 -17.92 -13.27 15.44
C ARG A 92 -17.17 -13.81 14.22
N ASN A 93 -16.37 -12.98 13.55
CA ASN A 93 -15.54 -13.43 12.42
C ASN A 93 -14.43 -14.40 12.81
N ARG A 94 -14.00 -14.39 14.08
CA ARG A 94 -12.94 -15.25 14.62
C ARG A 94 -13.48 -16.45 15.38
N ASN A 95 -14.79 -16.68 15.35
CA ASN A 95 -15.49 -17.67 16.16
C ASN A 95 -15.20 -17.51 17.67
N GLU A 96 -14.98 -16.27 18.12
CA GLU A 96 -14.79 -15.94 19.53
C GLU A 96 -16.15 -15.74 20.22
N ARG A 97 -16.19 -15.98 21.54
CA ARG A 97 -17.41 -15.86 22.33
C ARG A 97 -17.73 -14.38 22.55
N LEU A 98 -18.94 -13.97 22.17
CA LEU A 98 -19.47 -12.64 22.40
C LEU A 98 -19.92 -12.45 23.85
N THR A 99 -19.75 -11.25 24.38
CA THR A 99 -20.50 -10.82 25.58
C THR A 99 -21.98 -10.68 25.25
N LYS A 100 -22.82 -10.55 26.28
CA LYS A 100 -24.25 -10.33 26.07
C LYS A 100 -24.47 -8.99 25.37
N GLU A 101 -23.74 -7.97 25.81
CA GLU A 101 -23.81 -6.60 25.28
C GLU A 101 -23.41 -6.54 23.80
N GLU A 102 -22.32 -7.22 23.41
CA GLU A 102 -21.88 -7.34 22.02
C GLU A 102 -22.92 -8.08 21.16
N SER A 103 -23.45 -9.19 21.67
CA SER A 103 -24.48 -9.97 20.97
C SER A 103 -25.75 -9.16 20.75
N ASP A 104 -26.24 -8.48 21.78
CA ASP A 104 -27.45 -7.65 21.73
C ASP A 104 -27.25 -6.47 20.74
N CYS A 105 -26.07 -5.86 20.72
CA CYS A 105 -25.76 -4.77 19.78
C CYS A 105 -25.63 -5.26 18.33
N VAL A 106 -25.02 -6.42 18.09
CA VAL A 106 -24.97 -7.04 16.76
C VAL A 106 -26.38 -7.39 16.27
N GLU A 107 -27.25 -7.91 17.13
CA GLU A 107 -28.63 -8.23 16.76
C GLU A 107 -29.45 -6.98 16.43
N ARG A 108 -29.31 -5.91 17.24
CA ARG A 108 -29.91 -4.60 16.92
C ARG A 108 -29.44 -4.06 15.58
N LEU A 109 -28.14 -4.15 15.29
CA LEU A 109 -27.60 -3.77 13.99
C LEU A 109 -28.22 -4.62 12.88
N MET A 110 -28.28 -5.95 13.03
CA MET A 110 -28.90 -6.82 12.02
C MET A 110 -30.36 -6.47 11.75
N ASN A 111 -31.12 -6.10 12.78
CA ASN A 111 -32.52 -5.71 12.64
C ASN A 111 -32.66 -4.37 11.94
N LEU A 112 -31.86 -3.36 12.32
CA LEU A 112 -31.82 -2.05 11.65
C LEU A 112 -31.54 -2.17 10.14
N LEU A 113 -30.62 -3.06 9.75
CA LEU A 113 -30.30 -3.27 8.33
C LEU A 113 -31.44 -3.96 7.56
N LYS A 114 -32.27 -4.76 8.24
CA LYS A 114 -33.42 -5.45 7.64
C LYS A 114 -34.68 -4.58 7.53
N GLU A 115 -34.75 -3.47 8.27
CA GLU A 115 -35.92 -2.58 8.27
C GLU A 115 -36.17 -1.97 6.90
N ASP A 116 -35.10 -1.63 6.17
CA ASP A 116 -35.18 -1.01 4.84
C ASP A 116 -34.84 -2.03 3.74
N LYS A 117 -35.88 -2.75 3.30
CA LYS A 117 -35.77 -3.79 2.25
C LYS A 117 -35.38 -3.23 0.88
N ASP A 118 -35.64 -1.95 0.63
CA ASP A 118 -35.33 -1.31 -0.66
C ASP A 118 -33.83 -0.99 -0.76
N ILE A 119 -33.19 -0.70 0.38
CA ILE A 119 -31.72 -0.51 0.46
C ILE A 119 -30.98 -1.86 0.46
N GLY A 120 -31.48 -2.86 1.20
CA GLY A 120 -30.96 -4.23 1.15
C GLY A 120 -29.58 -4.47 1.76
N LEU A 121 -29.13 -3.60 2.69
CA LEU A 121 -27.84 -3.77 3.36
C LEU A 121 -27.82 -4.99 4.29
N ASN A 122 -26.66 -5.63 4.40
CA ASN A 122 -26.41 -6.73 5.31
C ASN A 122 -25.06 -6.57 6.05
N LEU A 123 -24.76 -7.47 6.99
CA LEU A 123 -23.54 -7.40 7.78
C LEU A 123 -22.25 -7.51 6.96
N THR A 124 -22.28 -8.18 5.81
CA THR A 124 -21.14 -8.24 4.88
C THR A 124 -20.88 -6.87 4.29
N ASP A 125 -21.91 -6.14 3.89
CA ASP A 125 -21.76 -4.77 3.37
C ASP A 125 -21.19 -3.84 4.44
N ILE A 126 -21.65 -3.97 5.69
CA ILE A 126 -21.07 -3.21 6.80
C ILE A 126 -19.59 -3.52 6.98
N LYS A 127 -19.18 -4.79 6.91
CA LYS A 127 -17.75 -5.15 6.99
C LYS A 127 -16.94 -4.52 5.86
N LEU A 128 -17.45 -4.55 4.62
CA LEU A 128 -16.78 -3.94 3.48
C LEU A 128 -16.68 -2.41 3.63
N LEU A 129 -17.69 -1.75 4.17
CA LEU A 129 -17.65 -0.32 4.45
C LEU A 129 -16.65 0.04 5.57
N LEU A 130 -16.53 -0.80 6.59
CA LEU A 130 -15.49 -0.67 7.62
C LEU A 130 -14.10 -0.87 7.02
N GLU A 131 -13.93 -1.85 6.14
CA GLU A 131 -12.69 -2.02 5.38
C GLU A 131 -12.38 -0.78 4.53
N VAL A 132 -13.36 -0.21 3.82
CA VAL A 132 -13.15 1.04 3.06
C VAL A 132 -12.71 2.20 3.97
N ARG A 133 -13.30 2.32 5.15
CA ARG A 133 -12.94 3.32 6.17
C ARG A 133 -11.52 3.11 6.71
N ASP A 134 -11.15 1.87 7.02
CA ASP A 134 -9.95 1.54 7.79
C ASP A 134 -8.73 1.26 6.90
N THR A 135 -8.93 0.62 5.76
CA THR A 135 -7.88 0.27 4.80
C THR A 135 -7.25 1.51 4.18
N SER A 136 -7.98 2.62 4.04
CA SER A 136 -7.38 3.90 3.68
C SER A 136 -6.24 4.25 4.64
N ASN A 137 -6.46 4.21 5.95
CA ASN A 137 -5.41 4.49 6.94
C ASN A 137 -4.26 3.47 6.86
N ILE A 138 -4.54 2.18 6.69
CA ILE A 138 -3.51 1.13 6.64
C ILE A 138 -2.63 1.25 5.38
N LEU A 139 -3.21 1.64 4.24
CA LEU A 139 -2.46 1.88 2.99
C LEU A 139 -1.64 3.16 3.03
N PHE A 140 -2.16 4.22 3.64
CA PHE A 140 -1.38 5.45 3.91
C PHE A 140 -0.27 5.20 4.95
N HIS A 141 -0.46 4.23 5.84
CA HIS A 141 0.50 3.82 6.86
C HIS A 141 1.11 2.46 6.55
N LYS A 142 1.60 2.28 5.31
CA LYS A 142 2.46 1.15 4.94
C LYS A 142 3.81 1.31 5.64
N ASN A 143 3.78 1.20 6.95
CA ASN A 143 4.92 1.24 7.81
C ASN A 143 4.36 0.80 9.16
N ASN A 144 4.62 -0.44 9.57
CA ASN A 144 4.60 -0.88 10.98
C ASN A 144 5.66 -0.10 11.78
N GLN A 145 5.75 1.19 11.53
CA GLN A 145 6.78 2.12 11.91
C GLN A 145 6.48 2.47 13.34
N THR A 146 7.42 2.10 14.20
CA THR A 146 7.35 2.51 15.58
C THR A 146 7.52 4.02 15.65
N SER A 147 7.13 4.64 16.78
CA SER A 147 7.37 6.07 16.98
C SER A 147 8.84 6.46 16.81
N ARG A 148 9.77 5.52 17.07
CA ARG A 148 11.21 5.70 16.91
C ARG A 148 11.61 5.73 15.43
N ASP A 149 11.03 4.85 14.62
CA ASP A 149 11.30 4.79 13.19
C ASP A 149 10.75 6.06 12.49
N ALA A 150 9.60 6.57 12.93
CA ALA A 150 9.01 7.83 12.43
C ALA A 150 9.84 9.06 12.81
N GLU A 151 10.41 9.08 14.02
CA GLU A 151 11.31 10.14 14.45
C GLU A 151 12.63 10.14 13.64
N MET A 152 13.17 8.94 13.34
CA MET A 152 14.38 8.78 12.53
C MET A 152 14.16 9.26 11.10
N GLU A 153 13.05 8.86 10.47
CA GLU A 153 12.68 9.26 9.11
C GLU A 153 12.45 10.78 9.00
N LEU A 154 11.82 11.42 10.00
CA LEU A 154 11.65 12.88 10.02
C LEU A 154 13.00 13.63 9.96
N GLY A 155 14.05 13.02 10.52
CA GLY A 155 15.42 13.55 10.52
C GLY A 155 16.16 13.38 9.20
N THR A 156 15.92 12.27 8.48
CA THR A 156 16.69 11.87 7.30
C THR A 156 15.98 12.14 5.98
N TYR A 157 14.64 12.19 5.97
CA TYR A 157 13.87 12.31 4.74
C TYR A 157 13.98 13.72 4.13
N PRO A 158 14.24 13.83 2.81
CA PRO A 158 14.23 15.09 2.10
C PRO A 158 12.79 15.62 2.06
N VAL A 159 12.50 16.58 2.95
CA VAL A 159 11.18 17.22 3.03
C VAL A 159 11.20 18.51 2.20
N PRO A 160 10.23 18.72 1.30
CA PRO A 160 10.06 19.97 0.57
C PRO A 160 10.05 21.21 1.47
N ASP A 161 10.61 22.33 1.01
CA ASP A 161 10.81 23.54 1.85
C ASP A 161 9.53 24.06 2.48
N ASN A 162 8.42 24.05 1.73
CA ASN A 162 7.10 24.45 2.20
C ASN A 162 6.54 23.55 3.33
N LEU A 163 7.05 22.32 3.46
CA LEU A 163 6.63 21.35 4.48
C LEU A 163 7.60 21.29 5.67
N LYS A 164 8.78 21.92 5.59
CA LYS A 164 9.76 21.95 6.70
C LYS A 164 9.21 22.60 7.96
N ILE A 165 8.21 23.49 7.84
CA ILE A 165 7.53 24.14 8.96
C ILE A 165 6.88 23.15 9.95
N TYR A 166 6.53 21.95 9.48
CA TYR A 166 5.92 20.92 10.31
C TYR A 166 6.94 20.05 11.06
N LYS A 167 8.25 20.08 10.70
CA LYS A 167 9.29 19.30 11.39
C LYS A 167 9.43 19.66 12.89
N PRO A 168 9.54 20.95 13.29
CA PRO A 168 9.69 21.32 14.69
C PRO A 168 8.53 20.85 15.61
N PRO A 169 7.24 21.06 15.30
CA PRO A 169 6.16 20.57 16.16
C PRO A 169 6.10 19.03 16.22
N LEU A 170 6.38 18.33 15.13
CA LEU A 170 6.42 16.86 15.13
C LEU A 170 7.54 16.31 16.03
N LYS A 171 8.75 16.90 16.01
CA LYS A 171 9.83 16.54 16.95
C LYS A 171 9.44 16.75 18.41
N LYS A 172 8.73 17.84 18.71
CA LYS A 172 8.22 18.11 20.08
C LYS A 172 7.20 17.03 20.49
N ALA A 173 6.32 16.62 19.58
CA ALA A 173 5.36 15.55 19.82
C ALA A 173 6.05 14.20 20.10
N PHE A 174 7.04 13.80 19.29
CA PHE A 174 7.80 12.56 19.52
C PHE A 174 8.50 12.55 20.89
N LYS A 175 9.13 13.66 21.27
CA LYS A 175 9.77 13.82 22.59
C LYS A 175 8.77 13.76 23.75
N ALA A 176 7.57 14.32 23.58
CA ALA A 176 6.51 14.23 24.59
C ALA A 176 6.00 12.79 24.73
N MET A 177 5.74 12.12 23.61
CA MET A 177 5.28 10.72 23.60
C MET A 177 6.28 9.76 24.25
N SER A 178 7.59 9.94 24.01
CA SER A 178 8.61 9.10 24.67
C SER A 178 8.64 9.34 26.18
N LYS A 179 8.58 10.59 26.62
CA LYS A 179 8.56 10.95 28.04
C LYS A 179 7.33 10.41 28.77
N TRP A 180 6.14 10.51 28.15
CA TRP A 180 4.89 10.04 28.75
C TRP A 180 4.77 8.53 28.83
N ARG A 181 5.43 7.79 27.92
CA ARG A 181 5.49 6.33 27.99
C ARG A 181 6.47 5.79 29.04
N SER A 182 7.39 6.62 29.53
CA SER A 182 8.39 6.25 30.55
C SER A 182 8.04 6.77 31.94
N SER A 183 6.85 7.33 32.13
CA SER A 183 6.28 7.76 33.43
C SER A 183 5.17 6.80 33.85
#